data_AF-A0A4R3PTK8-F1
#
_entry.id   AF-A0A4R3PTK8-F1
#
_cell.length_a   1.000
_cell.length_b   1.000
_cell.length_c   1.000
_cell.angle_alpha   90.00
_cell.angle_beta   90.00
_cell.angle_gamma   90.00
#
_symmetry.space_group_name_H-M   'P 1'
#
loop_
_entity.id
_entity.type
_entity.pdbx_description
1 polymer ?
#
loop_
_entity_poly.entity_id
_entity_poly.type
_entity_poly.pdbx_seq_one_letter_code
_entity_poly.pdbx_strand_id
1 'polypeptide(L)' 'MLAAGMPVEDIAKTPSNKLADYYGVEHPALQGHDVLNDALSVAYALQHLLKTGKLQSPVFDRT' A
#
# COMPACT_ATOMS: atom_id res chain seq x y z
N MET A 1 -4.48 3.96 -2.52
CA MET A 1 -4.87 2.68 -3.15
C MET A 1 -5.91 2.91 -4.25
N LEU A 2 -7.10 3.43 -3.97
CA LEU A 2 -8.08 3.81 -5.03
C LEU A 2 -7.47 4.74 -6.10
N ALA A 3 -6.87 5.85 -5.66
CA ALA A 3 -6.19 6.79 -6.55
C ALA A 3 -5.00 6.18 -7.32
N ALA A 4 -4.52 5.00 -6.89
CA ALA A 4 -3.45 4.26 -7.53
C ALA A 4 -3.95 3.17 -8.49
N GLY A 5 -5.27 3.09 -8.71
CA GLY A 5 -5.91 2.12 -9.60
C GLY A 5 -6.28 0.78 -8.95
N MET A 6 -6.24 0.66 -7.62
CA MET A 6 -6.73 -0.54 -6.94
C MET A 6 -8.26 -0.63 -7.08
N PRO A 7 -8.82 -1.76 -7.56
CA PRO A 7 -10.26 -1.96 -7.60
C PRO A 7 -10.89 -1.90 -6.20
N VAL A 8 -12.12 -1.40 -6.10
CA VAL A 8 -12.83 -1.24 -4.81
C VAL A 8 -13.03 -2.59 -4.14
N GLU A 9 -13.33 -3.62 -4.93
CA GLU A 9 -13.48 -5.01 -4.49
C GLU A 9 -12.21 -5.57 -3.86
N ASP A 10 -11.04 -5.16 -4.33
CA ASP A 10 -9.76 -5.61 -3.81
C ASP A 10 -9.39 -4.89 -2.52
N ILE A 11 -9.83 -3.63 -2.35
CA ILE A 11 -9.63 -2.89 -1.09
C ILE A 11 -10.36 -3.56 0.06
N ALA A 12 -11.59 -4.03 -0.17
CA ALA A 12 -12.36 -4.71 0.85
C ALA A 12 -11.75 -6.07 1.23
N LYS A 13 -11.00 -6.71 0.32
CA LYS A 13 -10.44 -8.05 0.49
C LYS A 13 -8.97 -8.07 0.89
N THR A 14 -8.24 -6.99 0.67
CA THR A 14 -6.80 -6.90 0.94
C THR A 14 -6.58 -6.26 2.31
N PRO A 15 -6.22 -7.05 3.33
CA PRO A 15 -5.92 -6.47 4.64
C PRO A 15 -4.64 -5.62 4.57
N SER A 16 -4.50 -4.66 5.49
CA SER A 16 -3.41 -3.67 5.54
C SER A 16 -2.02 -4.31 5.51
N ASN A 17 -1.85 -5.43 6.20
CA ASN A 17 -0.61 -6.21 6.26
C ASN A 17 -0.25 -6.97 4.98
N LYS A 18 -1.14 -6.96 3.97
CA LYS A 18 -0.97 -7.65 2.68
C LYS A 18 -0.88 -6.71 1.49
N LEU A 19 -0.88 -5.39 1.72
CA LEU A 19 -0.76 -4.41 0.63
C LEU A 19 0.57 -4.51 -0.10
N ALA A 20 1.69 -4.72 0.61
CA ALA A 20 2.98 -4.87 -0.04
C ALA A 20 3.05 -6.15 -0.90
N ASP A 21 2.53 -7.27 -0.38
CA ASP A 21 2.36 -8.52 -1.13
C ASP A 21 1.47 -8.31 -2.38
N TYR A 22 0.34 -7.60 -2.26
CA TYR A 22 -0.59 -7.33 -3.37
C TYR A 22 0.09 -6.62 -4.55
N TYR A 23 0.96 -5.65 -4.26
CA TYR A 23 1.70 -4.93 -5.30
C TYR A 23 3.01 -5.62 -5.72
N GLY A 24 3.31 -6.81 -5.17
CA GLY A 24 4.55 -7.54 -5.48
C GLY A 24 5.81 -6.80 -5.05
N VAL A 25 5.74 -6.02 -3.96
CA VAL A 25 6.88 -5.26 -3.45
C VAL A 25 7.78 -6.20 -2.65
N GLU A 26 9.09 -6.15 -2.88
CA GLU A 26 10.03 -6.86 -2.02
C GLU A 26 10.07 -6.21 -0.62
N HIS A 27 9.85 -7.00 0.42
CA HIS A 27 9.94 -6.57 1.82
C HIS A 27 10.37 -7.74 2.73
N PRO A 28 10.93 -7.45 3.93
CA PRO A 28 11.14 -8.48 4.95
C PRO A 28 9.84 -9.22 5.29
N ALA A 29 9.92 -10.45 5.81
CA ALA A 29 8.73 -11.18 6.22
C ALA A 29 7.92 -10.37 7.25
N LEU A 30 6.71 -9.95 6.87
CA LEU A 30 5.80 -9.19 7.73
C LEU A 30 4.82 -10.16 8.39
N GLN A 31 4.76 -10.14 9.72
CA GLN A 31 3.82 -10.95 10.48
C GLN A 31 2.48 -10.23 10.59
N GLY A 32 1.39 -10.91 10.23
CA GLY A 32 0.05 -10.34 10.40
C GLY A 32 -0.35 -10.20 11.86
N HIS A 33 -1.22 -9.23 12.13
CA HIS A 33 -1.70 -8.87 13.48
C HIS A 33 -0.64 -8.24 14.40
N ASP A 34 0.45 -7.74 13.82
CA ASP A 34 1.38 -6.83 14.47
C ASP A 34 1.22 -5.44 13.85
N VAL A 35 0.81 -4.47 14.66
CA VAL A 35 0.53 -3.09 14.23
C VAL A 35 1.73 -2.47 13.51
N LEU A 36 2.95 -2.82 13.91
CA LEU A 36 4.16 -2.36 13.25
C LEU A 36 4.26 -2.91 11.81
N ASN A 37 4.01 -4.21 11.64
CA ASN A 37 4.09 -4.86 10.33
C ASN A 37 2.97 -4.41 9.39
N ASP A 38 1.78 -4.15 9.92
CA ASP A 38 0.68 -3.54 9.17
C ASP A 38 1.09 -2.15 8.63
N ALA A 39 1.70 -1.32 9.48
CA ALA A 39 2.18 0.00 9.09
C ALA A 39 3.32 -0.08 8.07
N LEU A 40 4.25 -1.03 8.23
CA LEU A 40 5.33 -1.27 7.27
C LEU A 40 4.80 -1.71 5.90
N SER A 41 3.84 -2.63 5.85
CA SER A 41 3.20 -3.06 4.61
C SER A 41 2.57 -1.87 3.86
N VAL A 42 1.83 -1.02 4.56
CA VAL A 42 1.25 0.21 3.98
C VAL A 42 2.36 1.13 3.47
N ALA A 43 3.43 1.34 4.24
CA ALA A 43 4.54 2.21 3.85
C ALA A 43 5.26 1.70 2.59
N TYR A 44 5.53 0.39 2.48
CA TYR A 44 6.14 -0.21 1.29
C TYR A 44 5.25 -0.05 0.06
N ALA A 45 3.95 -0.30 0.19
CA ALA A 45 3.00 -0.10 -0.89
C ALA A 45 2.97 1.37 -1.35
N LEU A 46 2.90 2.34 -0.42
CA LEU A 46 2.92 3.76 -0.77
C LEU A 46 4.23 4.18 -1.47
N GLN A 47 5.38 3.74 -0.96
CA GLN A 47 6.67 4.00 -1.58
C GLN A 47 6.73 3.46 -3.01
N HIS A 48 6.30 2.22 -3.24
CA HIS A 48 6.24 1.62 -4.57
C HIS A 48 5.37 2.44 -5.51
N LEU A 49 4.17 2.82 -5.07
CA LEU A 49 3.22 3.57 -5.89
C LEU A 49 3.73 4.97 -6.25
N LEU A 50 4.42 5.65 -5.32
CA LEU A 50 5.05 6.93 -5.59
C LEU A 50 6.23 6.79 -6.56
N LYS A 51 7.11 5.79 -6.35
CA LYS A 51 8.27 5.55 -7.23
C LYS A 51 7.87 5.15 -8.66
N THR A 52 6.75 4.45 -8.81
CA THR A 52 6.21 4.03 -10.12
C THR A 52 5.32 5.08 -10.77
N GLY A 53 5.06 6.21 -10.10
CA GLY A 53 4.18 7.27 -10.59
C GLY A 53 2.69 6.90 -10.59
N LYS A 54 2.31 5.73 -10.05
CA LYS A 54 0.90 5.34 -9.86
C LYS A 54 0.22 6.20 -8.80
N LEU A 55 0.98 6.78 -7.87
CA LEU A 55 0.56 7.89 -7.03
C LEU A 55 1.50 9.07 -7.27
N GLN A 56 0.94 10.28 -7.24
CA GLN A 56 1.70 11.52 -7.33
C GLN A 56 1.55 12.31 -6.05
N SER A 57 2.61 13.00 -5.62
CA SER A 57 2.61 13.84 -4.41
C SER A 57 1.44 14.83 -4.34
N PRO A 58 1.04 15.52 -5.43
CA PRO A 58 -0.07 16.47 -5.38
C PRO A 58 -1.42 15.87 -4.99
N VAL A 59 -1.59 14.54 -5.08
CA VAL A 59 -2.80 13.84 -4.60
C VAL A 59 -2.94 13.95 -3.08
N PHE A 60 -1.85 14.20 -2.35
CA PHE A 60 -1.84 14.38 -0.90
C PHE A 60 -1.95 15.84 -0.46
N ASP A 61 -1.80 16.80 -1.38
CA ASP A 61 -2.01 18.21 -1.12
C ASP A 61 -3.52 18.46 -1.00
N ARG A 62 -4.05 18.29 0.22
CA ARG A 62 -5.38 18.78 0.59
C ARG A 62 -5.28 20.30 0.80
N THR A 63 -5.65 21.07 -0.22
CA THR A 63 -6.16 22.44 -0.01
C THR A 63 -7.58 22.40 0.54
#